data_AF-A0A327MKT2-F1
#
_entry.id   AF-A0A327MKT2-F1
#
_cell.length_a   1.000
_cell.length_b   1.000
_cell.length_c   1.000
_cell.angle_alpha   90.00
_cell.angle_beta   90.00
_cell.angle_gamma   90.00
#
_symmetry.space_group_name_H-M   'P 1'
#
loop_
_entity.id
_entity.type
_entity.pdbx_description
1 polymer ?
#
loop_
_entity_poly.entity_id
_entity_poly.type
_entity_poly.pdbx_seq_one_letter_code
_entity_poly.pdbx_strand_id
1 'polypeptide(L)'
;MNTLNLIPGQLSLAQLRDVYQQPVKLTLDHSAAAQIEASVACVEQILAENRTAYGINTGFGLLASTRIASEDLENLQRSLVLSHAAGVGQP
;
A
#
# COMPACT_ATOMS: atom_id res chain seq x y z
N MET A 1 -6.40 27.11 -6.61
CA MET A 1 -6.33 25.70 -6.16
C MET A 1 -5.03 25.56 -5.38
N ASN A 2 -5.09 25.28 -4.07
CA ASN A 2 -3.89 25.18 -3.24
C ASN A 2 -3.08 23.95 -3.66
N THR A 3 -1.74 24.02 -3.62
CA THR A 3 -0.86 22.88 -3.94
C THR A 3 -0.09 22.50 -2.68
N LEU A 4 -0.11 21.21 -2.33
CA LEU A 4 0.64 20.66 -1.20
C LEU A 4 1.59 19.57 -1.72
N ASN A 5 2.88 19.79 -1.54
CA ASN A 5 3.91 18.80 -1.80
C ASN A 5 4.13 17.93 -0.56
N LEU A 6 3.93 16.63 -0.67
CA LEU A 6 4.05 15.65 0.40
C LEU A 6 5.51 15.22 0.52
N ILE A 7 6.15 15.60 1.63
CA ILE A 7 7.49 15.13 2.00
C ILE A 7 7.34 14.00 3.02
N PRO A 8 7.89 12.80 2.78
CA PRO A 8 7.77 11.67 3.70
C PRO A 8 8.19 12.03 5.13
N GLY A 9 7.35 11.66 6.11
CA GLY A 9 7.61 11.91 7.53
C GLY A 9 7.40 13.35 8.02
N GLN A 10 7.03 14.29 7.15
CA GLN A 10 6.86 15.71 7.52
C GLN A 10 5.40 16.20 7.42
N LEU A 11 4.43 15.29 7.28
CA LEU A 11 3.02 15.64 7.18
C LEU A 11 2.49 16.16 8.53
N SER A 12 1.95 17.37 8.53
CA SER A 12 1.37 18.01 9.72
C SER A 12 -0.15 17.85 9.79
N LEU A 13 -0.70 17.95 11.00
CA LEU A 13 -2.15 17.97 11.23
C LEU A 13 -2.83 19.19 10.58
N ALA A 14 -2.14 20.32 10.46
CA ALA A 14 -2.68 21.50 9.80
C ALA A 14 -2.87 21.26 8.30
N GLN A 15 -1.87 20.66 7.63
CA GLN A 15 -1.99 20.26 6.22
C GLN A 15 -3.10 19.24 5.99
N LEU A 16 -3.27 18.27 6.90
CA LEU A 16 -4.39 17.32 6.84
C LEU A 16 -5.75 18.02 6.95
N ARG A 17 -5.86 19.03 7.82
CA ARG A 17 -7.06 19.84 7.95
C ARG A 17 -7.37 20.63 6.68
N ASP A 18 -6.35 21.21 6.05
CA ASP A 18 -6.52 21.93 4.79
C ASP A 18 -7.02 21.00 3.67
N VAL A 19 -6.47 19.79 3.56
CA VAL A 19 -6.90 18.78 2.59
C VAL A 19 -8.35 18.33 2.85
N TYR A 20 -8.76 18.22 4.11
CA TYR A 20 -10.12 17.85 4.48
C TYR A 20 -11.15 18.93 4.13
N GLN A 21 -10.79 20.20 4.30
CA GLN A 21 -11.74 21.32 4.18
C GLN A 21 -11.99 21.77 2.74
N GLN A 22 -11.04 21.55 1.83
CA GLN A 22 -11.10 22.09 0.47
C GLN A 22 -10.28 21.26 -0.52
N PRO A 23 -10.60 21.34 -1.84
CA PRO A 23 -9.78 20.70 -2.86
C PRO A 23 -8.34 21.22 -2.87
N VAL A 24 -7.38 20.30 -2.71
CA VAL A 24 -5.94 20.57 -2.76
C VAL A 24 -5.31 19.71 -3.87
N LYS A 25 -4.44 20.30 -4.67
CA LYS A 25 -3.58 19.56 -5.60
C LYS A 25 -2.41 18.97 -4.82
N LEU A 26 -2.33 17.65 -4.76
CA LEU A 26 -1.23 16.96 -4.10
C LEU A 26 -0.12 16.61 -5.10
N THR A 27 1.13 16.77 -4.67
CA THR A 27 2.30 16.20 -5.34
C THR A 27 3.08 15.38 -4.31
N LEU A 28 3.80 14.35 -4.78
CA LEU A 28 4.75 13.63 -3.94
C LEU A 28 6.14 14.21 -4.20
N ASP A 29 6.88 14.47 -3.13
CA ASP A 29 8.23 14.99 -3.26
C ASP A 29 9.16 13.98 -3.94
N HIS A 30 10.01 14.46 -4.83
CA HIS A 30 10.98 13.65 -5.57
C HIS A 30 11.91 12.83 -4.66
N SER A 31 12.16 13.27 -3.43
CA SER A 31 12.94 12.51 -2.43
C SER A 31 12.34 11.14 -2.09
N ALA A 32 11.05 10.93 -2.31
CA ALA A 32 10.38 9.66 -2.03
C ALA A 32 10.69 8.57 -3.06
N ALA A 33 11.03 8.94 -4.30
CA ALA A 33 11.11 8.01 -5.43
C ALA A 33 12.11 6.87 -5.18
N ALA A 34 13.33 7.19 -4.79
CA ALA A 34 14.38 6.19 -4.55
C ALA A 34 14.01 5.19 -3.44
N GLN A 35 13.31 5.64 -2.38
CA GLN A 35 12.89 4.75 -1.30
C GLN A 35 11.74 3.83 -1.74
N ILE A 36 10.82 4.34 -2.56
CA ILE A 36 9.75 3.53 -3.16
C ILE A 36 10.35 2.46 -4.07
N GLU A 37 11.25 2.84 -4.97
CA GLU A 37 11.93 1.92 -5.89
C GLU A 37 12.71 0.83 -5.14
N ALA A 38 13.45 1.21 -4.09
CA ALA A 38 14.16 0.25 -3.24
C ALA A 38 13.20 -0.72 -2.54
N SER A 39 12.04 -0.24 -2.08
CA SER A 39 11.00 -1.09 -1.48
C SER A 39 10.40 -2.05 -2.50
N VAL A 40 10.15 -1.61 -3.73
CA VAL A 40 9.65 -2.47 -4.82
C VAL A 40 10.67 -3.55 -5.15
N ALA A 41 11.93 -3.17 -5.35
CA ALA A 41 13.02 -4.12 -5.65
C ALA A 41 13.18 -5.18 -4.55
N CYS A 42 13.01 -4.81 -3.28
CA CYS A 42 13.03 -5.75 -2.16
C CYS A 42 11.92 -6.81 -2.27
N VAL A 43 10.69 -6.41 -2.62
CA VAL A 43 9.57 -7.32 -2.82
C VAL A 43 9.81 -8.24 -4.01
N GLU A 44 10.30 -7.70 -5.13
CA GLU A 44 10.65 -8.48 -6.32
C GLU A 44 11.74 -9.52 -6.03
N GLN A 45 12.75 -9.14 -5.24
CA GLN A 45 13.82 -10.04 -4.83
C GLN A 45 13.28 -11.19 -3.95
N ILE A 46 12.36 -10.92 -3.02
CA ILE A 46 11.72 -11.96 -2.20
C ILE A 46 11.01 -12.99 -3.07
N LEU A 47 10.30 -12.52 -4.11
CA LEU A 47 9.60 -13.39 -5.06
C LEU A 47 10.59 -14.19 -5.92
N ALA A 48 11.65 -13.56 -6.43
CA ALA A 48 12.68 -14.21 -7.23
C ALA A 48 13.44 -15.29 -6.45
N GLU A 49 13.71 -15.03 -5.16
CA GLU A 49 14.34 -15.98 -4.23
C GLU A 49 13.40 -17.09 -3.76
N ASN A 50 12.13 -17.08 -4.19
CA ASN A 50 11.11 -18.04 -3.75
C ASN A 50 10.94 -18.11 -2.22
N ARG A 51 11.26 -17.01 -1.53
CA ARG A 51 11.12 -16.90 -0.07
C ARG A 51 9.66 -16.71 0.30
N THR A 52 9.25 -17.33 1.39
CA THR A 52 7.89 -17.17 1.91
C THR A 52 7.79 -15.87 2.70
N ALA A 53 6.84 -15.01 2.34
CA ALA A 53 6.61 -13.73 2.99
C ALA A 53 5.11 -13.46 3.20
N TYR A 54 4.79 -13.04 4.42
CA TYR A 54 3.41 -12.79 4.84
C TYR A 54 2.72 -11.73 3.99
N GLY A 55 1.54 -12.04 3.46
CA GLY A 55 0.75 -11.10 2.64
C GLY A 55 1.34 -10.77 1.27
N ILE A 56 2.49 -11.36 0.91
CA ILE A 56 3.08 -11.28 -0.43
C ILE A 56 2.75 -12.55 -1.22
N ASN A 57 3.23 -13.72 -0.75
CA ASN A 57 3.00 -15.02 -1.40
C ASN A 57 2.46 -16.07 -0.42
N THR A 58 1.71 -15.61 0.57
CA THR A 58 1.00 -16.44 1.55
C THR A 58 -0.44 -15.98 1.69
N GLY A 59 -1.28 -16.83 2.26
CA GLY A 59 -2.62 -16.43 2.68
C GLY A 59 -2.60 -15.40 3.83
N PHE A 60 -3.78 -14.86 4.17
CA PHE A 60 -3.93 -13.85 5.21
C PHE A 60 -4.50 -14.46 6.51
N GLY A 61 -4.17 -13.88 7.66
CA GLY A 61 -4.71 -14.32 8.95
C GLY A 61 -4.41 -15.80 9.24
N LEU A 62 -5.45 -16.61 9.40
CA LEU A 62 -5.32 -18.04 9.68
C LEU A 62 -4.55 -18.80 8.59
N LEU A 63 -4.53 -18.28 7.35
CA LEU A 63 -3.86 -18.90 6.21
C LEU A 63 -2.44 -18.36 5.98
N ALA A 64 -1.86 -17.65 6.96
CA ALA A 64 -0.51 -17.07 6.89
C ALA A 64 0.60 -18.10 6.59
N SER A 65 0.40 -19.36 6.97
CA SER A 65 1.35 -20.45 6.71
C SER A 65 1.16 -21.11 5.34
N THR A 66 0.09 -20.78 4.61
CA THR A 66 -0.22 -21.37 3.32
C THR A 66 0.45 -20.56 2.22
N ARG A 67 1.41 -21.18 1.51
CA ARG A 67 2.07 -20.56 0.36
C ARG A 67 1.13 -20.52 -0.85
N ILE A 68 1.16 -19.41 -1.58
CA ILE A 68 0.38 -19.16 -2.80
C ILE A 68 1.34 -19.13 -4.00
N ALA A 69 0.89 -19.70 -5.12
CA ALA A 69 1.66 -19.72 -6.37
C ALA A 69 1.74 -18.30 -6.97
N SER A 70 2.80 -18.02 -7.73
CA SER A 70 3.07 -16.68 -8.26
C SER A 70 1.98 -16.20 -9.23
N GLU A 71 1.42 -17.12 -10.02
CA GLU A 71 0.32 -16.89 -10.95
C GLU A 71 -1.01 -16.52 -10.26
N ASP A 72 -1.18 -16.90 -8.99
CA ASP A 72 -2.38 -16.62 -8.22
C ASP A 72 -2.27 -15.35 -7.38
N LEU A 73 -1.11 -14.69 -7.34
CA LEU A 73 -0.88 -13.53 -6.46
C LEU A 73 -1.78 -12.34 -6.79
N GLU A 74 -2.06 -12.09 -8.07
CA GLU A 74 -2.98 -11.02 -8.48
C GLU A 74 -4.39 -11.30 -7.95
N ASN A 75 -4.88 -12.53 -8.12
CA ASN A 75 -6.17 -12.97 -7.62
C ASN A 75 -6.24 -12.93 -6.08
N LEU A 76 -5.15 -13.28 -5.41
CA LEU A 76 -5.01 -13.20 -3.95
C LEU A 76 -5.17 -11.75 -3.46
N GLN A 77 -4.45 -10.80 -4.03
CA GLN A 77 -4.53 -9.38 -3.64
C GLN A 77 -5.91 -8.77 -3.95
N ARG A 78 -6.54 -9.16 -5.07
CA ARG A 78 -7.93 -8.78 -5.36
C ARG A 78 -8.90 -9.33 -4.32
N SER A 79 -8.76 -10.61 -3.96
CA SER A 79 -9.63 -11.28 -2.99
C SER A 79 -9.47 -10.71 -1.57
N LEU A 80 -8.27 -10.22 -1.22
CA LEU A 80 -8.03 -9.52 0.04
C LEU A 80 -8.95 -8.30 0.18
N VAL A 81 -8.96 -7.41 -0.82
CA VAL A 81 -9.79 -6.20 -0.79
C VAL A 81 -11.28 -6.58 -0.69
N LEU A 82 -11.73 -7.55 -1.49
CA LEU A 82 -13.14 -7.97 -1.51
C LEU A 82 -13.58 -8.59 -0.17
N SER A 83 -12.75 -9.42 0.45
CA SER A 83 -13.08 -10.05 1.74
C SER A 83 -13.06 -9.09 2.92
N HIS A 84 -12.30 -7.99 2.84
CA HIS A 84 -12.16 -6.99 3.92
C HIS A 84 -13.05 -5.76 3.74
N ALA A 85 -13.69 -5.60 2.58
CA ALA A 85 -14.71 -4.58 2.33
C ALA A 85 -16.04 -4.90 3.06
N ALA A 86 -15.97 -5.10 4.37
CA ALA A 86 -17.07 -5.51 5.24
C ALA A 86 -17.58 -4.37 6.15
N GLY A 87 -17.34 -3.11 5.76
CA GLY A 87 -17.88 -1.95 6.46
C GLY A 87 -19.41 -1.92 6.44
N VAL A 88 -20.02 -1.57 7.56
CA VAL A 88 -21.48 -1.48 7.73
C VAL A 88 -21.88 -0.11 8.26
N GLY A 89 -23.13 0.30 8.03
CA GLY A 89 -23.64 1.62 8.43
C GLY A 89 -23.64 2.63 7.28
N GLN A 90 -23.79 3.91 7.62
CA GLN A 90 -23.76 4.98 6.63
C GLN A 90 -22.31 5.39 6.29
N PRO A 91 -22.02 5.74 5.01
CA PRO A 91 -20.73 6.28 4.59
C PRO A 91 -20.34 7.59 5.25
#